data_AF-A0A8H7RXJ0-F1
#
_entry.id   AF-A0A8H7RXJ0-F1
#
_cell.length_a   1.000
_cell.length_b   1.000
_cell.length_c   1.000
_cell.angle_alpha   90.00
_cell.angle_beta   90.00
_cell.angle_gamma   90.00
#
_symmetry.space_group_name_H-M   'P 1'
#
loop_
_entity.id
_entity.type
_entity.pdbx_description
1 polymer ?
#
loop_
_entity_poly.entity_id
_entity_poly.type
_entity_poly.pdbx_seq_one_letter_code
_entity_poly.pdbx_strand_id
1 'polypeptide(L)'
;ALFDHQGQFSVPQFDDIVRAFYAGDTTTTQPILTAFNQHPDSWQAVDQILERSNVLQAKFIALQILEKFISTRWKHLAQEQRLAIRDYIGSVIVSLSSSNITMQTEKVYLSKLNIVLVEVCS
;
A
#
# COMPACT_ATOMS: atom_id res chain seq x y z
N ALA A 1 -14.07 -7.00 -11.22
CA ALA A 1 -12.61 -7.20 -11.28
C ALA A 1 -11.96 -5.90 -10.83
N LEU A 2 -10.92 -5.94 -9.99
CA LEU A 2 -10.24 -4.73 -9.45
C LEU A 2 -9.62 -3.83 -10.50
N PHE A 3 -9.32 -4.40 -11.67
CA PHE A 3 -8.88 -3.71 -12.86
C PHE A 3 -10.07 -3.63 -13.80
N ASP A 4 -10.48 -2.42 -14.15
CA ASP A 4 -11.51 -2.21 -15.18
C ASP A 4 -10.96 -2.68 -16.55
N HIS A 5 -11.79 -2.84 -17.58
CA HIS A 5 -11.38 -3.36 -18.90
C HIS A 5 -10.31 -2.49 -19.62
N GLN A 6 -9.90 -1.39 -18.99
CA GLN A 6 -8.82 -0.47 -19.37
C GLN A 6 -7.50 -0.70 -18.60
N GLY A 7 -7.44 -1.67 -17.68
CA GLY A 7 -6.27 -1.92 -16.83
C GLY A 7 -6.12 -0.94 -15.65
N GLN A 8 -7.13 -0.10 -15.39
CA GLN A 8 -7.07 0.93 -14.36
C GLN A 8 -7.61 0.40 -13.02
N PHE A 9 -6.79 0.53 -11.98
CA PHE A 9 -7.11 0.07 -10.63
C PHE A 9 -8.20 0.94 -9.98
N SER A 10 -9.30 0.33 -9.55
CA SER A 10 -10.40 1.04 -8.89
C SER A 10 -10.25 1.03 -7.36
N VAL A 11 -9.77 2.14 -6.81
CA VAL A 11 -9.69 2.39 -5.36
C VAL A 11 -10.99 2.10 -4.60
N PRO A 12 -12.18 2.58 -5.03
CA PRO A 12 -13.42 2.30 -4.30
C PRO A 12 -13.80 0.81 -4.27
N GLN A 13 -13.42 0.02 -5.29
CA GLN A 13 -13.65 -1.43 -5.26
C GLN A 13 -12.70 -2.12 -4.28
N PHE A 14 -11.45 -1.65 -4.20
CA PHE A 14 -10.51 -2.16 -3.20
C PHE A 14 -10.99 -1.86 -1.79
N ASP A 15 -11.49 -0.66 -1.54
CA ASP A 15 -12.11 -0.29 -0.26
C ASP A 15 -13.26 -1.22 0.12
N ASP A 16 -14.12 -1.58 -0.84
CA ASP A 16 -15.25 -2.49 -0.60
C ASP A 16 -14.79 -3.92 -0.28
N ILE A 17 -13.78 -4.42 -1.01
CA ILE A 17 -13.14 -5.72 -0.76
C ILE A 17 -12.48 -5.74 0.62
N VAL A 18 -11.76 -4.70 0.99
CA VAL A 18 -11.12 -4.62 2.31
C VAL A 18 -12.20 -4.58 3.40
N ARG A 19 -13.27 -3.82 3.21
CA ARG A 19 -14.40 -3.78 4.15
C ARG A 19 -15.04 -5.17 4.31
N ALA A 20 -15.25 -5.90 3.21
CA ALA A 20 -15.77 -7.26 3.23
C ALA A 20 -14.80 -8.25 3.91
N PHE A 21 -13.49 -8.13 3.66
CA PHE A 21 -12.46 -8.93 4.33
C PHE A 21 -12.50 -8.75 5.84
N TYR A 22 -12.57 -7.50 6.32
CA TYR A 22 -12.70 -7.19 7.74
C TYR A 22 -14.07 -7.52 8.33
N ALA A 23 -15.12 -7.58 7.51
CA ALA A 23 -16.45 -8.03 7.91
C ALA A 23 -16.56 -9.56 8.08
N GLY A 24 -15.52 -10.31 7.68
CA GLY A 24 -15.43 -11.76 7.82
C GLY A 24 -15.52 -12.55 6.51
N ASP A 25 -15.77 -11.88 5.38
CA ASP A 25 -15.80 -12.50 4.06
C ASP A 25 -14.39 -12.62 3.49
N THR A 26 -13.58 -13.50 4.10
CA THR A 26 -12.19 -13.74 3.69
C THR A 26 -12.08 -14.70 2.51
N THR A 27 -13.08 -15.55 2.28
CA THR A 27 -13.05 -16.58 1.22
C THR A 27 -13.05 -15.98 -0.18
N THR A 28 -13.76 -14.87 -0.38
CA THR A 28 -13.85 -14.18 -1.67
C THR A 28 -12.80 -13.09 -1.84
N THR A 29 -12.39 -12.45 -0.76
CA THR A 29 -11.50 -11.27 -0.77
C THR A 29 -10.01 -11.63 -0.69
N GLN A 30 -9.65 -12.67 0.05
CA GLN A 30 -8.26 -13.14 0.21
C GLN A 30 -7.58 -13.54 -1.11
N PRO A 31 -8.21 -14.28 -2.05
CA PRO A 31 -7.59 -14.55 -3.36
C PRO A 31 -7.38 -13.28 -4.18
N ILE A 32 -8.27 -12.29 -4.05
CA ILE A 32 -8.16 -11.01 -4.75
C ILE A 32 -6.98 -10.18 -4.22
N LEU A 33 -6.84 -10.09 -2.89
CA LEU A 33 -5.71 -9.42 -2.24
C LEU A 33 -4.38 -10.11 -2.56
N THR A 34 -4.39 -11.44 -2.69
CA THR A 34 -3.20 -12.22 -3.04
C THR A 34 -2.80 -11.99 -4.50
N ALA A 35 -3.76 -12.04 -5.43
CA ALA A 35 -3.53 -11.70 -6.83
C ALA A 35 -3.01 -10.26 -6.98
N PHE A 36 -3.58 -9.34 -6.21
CA PHE A 36 -3.09 -7.96 -6.14
C PHE A 36 -1.67 -7.91 -5.59
N ASN A 37 -1.32 -8.62 -4.52
CA ASN A 37 0.05 -8.64 -3.98
C ASN A 37 1.09 -9.23 -4.96
N GLN A 38 0.68 -10.16 -5.83
CA GLN A 38 1.56 -10.78 -6.82
C GLN A 38 1.77 -9.93 -8.09
N HIS A 39 0.96 -8.89 -8.30
CA HIS A 39 1.07 -8.07 -9.50
C HIS A 39 2.34 -7.17 -9.45
N PRO A 40 3.07 -7.00 -10.55
CA PRO A 40 4.26 -6.15 -10.57
C PRO A 40 3.94 -4.66 -10.38
N ASP A 41 2.75 -4.21 -10.76
CA ASP A 41 2.31 -2.80 -10.69
C ASP A 41 1.53 -2.47 -9.40
N SER A 42 1.53 -3.36 -8.41
CA SER A 42 0.77 -3.16 -7.17
C SER A 42 1.24 -1.94 -6.40
N TRP A 43 2.52 -1.59 -6.50
CA TRP A 43 3.06 -0.37 -5.88
C TRP A 43 2.46 0.92 -6.48
N GLN A 44 2.13 0.94 -7.78
CA GLN A 44 1.44 2.08 -8.44
C GLN A 44 -0.02 2.17 -8.02
N ALA A 45 -0.64 1.02 -7.75
CA ALA A 45 -1.99 0.99 -7.21
C ALA A 45 -2.01 1.37 -5.72
N VAL A 46 -0.99 1.01 -4.94
CA VAL A 46 -0.81 1.47 -3.54
C VAL A 46 -0.82 2.99 -3.48
N ASP A 47 -0.18 3.65 -4.44
CA ASP A 47 -0.19 5.10 -4.51
C ASP A 47 -1.60 5.67 -4.66
N GLN A 48 -2.33 5.17 -5.64
CA GLN A 48 -3.73 5.56 -5.86
C GLN A 48 -4.62 5.27 -4.64
N ILE A 49 -4.39 4.16 -3.94
CA ILE A 49 -5.11 3.82 -2.70
C ILE A 49 -4.81 4.85 -1.62
N LEU A 50 -3.54 5.19 -1.38
CA LEU A 50 -3.18 6.10 -0.30
C LEU A 50 -3.71 7.52 -0.53
N GLU A 51 -3.71 7.98 -1.78
CA GLU A 51 -4.21 9.28 -2.20
C GLU A 51 -5.75 9.35 -2.20
N ARG A 52 -6.44 8.33 -2.72
CA ARG A 52 -7.89 8.39 -2.97
C ARG A 52 -8.75 7.66 -1.94
N SER A 53 -8.21 6.65 -1.25
CA SER A 53 -8.97 5.87 -0.28
C SER A 53 -9.24 6.69 0.98
N ASN A 54 -10.47 6.55 1.50
CA ASN A 54 -10.86 7.04 2.82
C ASN A 54 -10.94 5.93 3.88
N VAL A 55 -10.67 4.67 3.51
CA VAL A 55 -10.74 3.54 4.44
C VAL A 55 -9.35 3.25 5.00
N LEU A 56 -9.22 3.34 6.32
CA LEU A 56 -7.96 3.10 7.02
C LEU A 56 -7.42 1.69 6.77
N GLN A 57 -8.31 0.70 6.81
CA GLN A 57 -7.97 -0.70 6.56
C GLN A 57 -7.36 -0.89 5.16
N ALA A 58 -7.86 -0.17 4.15
CA ALA A 58 -7.33 -0.25 2.79
C ALA A 58 -5.91 0.36 2.72
N LYS A 59 -5.69 1.48 3.39
CA LYS A 59 -4.34 2.08 3.52
C LYS A 59 -3.38 1.15 4.21
N PHE A 60 -3.81 0.48 5.29
CA PHE A 60 -2.97 -0.46 6.03
C PHE A 60 -2.53 -1.65 5.16
N ILE A 61 -3.45 -2.26 4.42
CA ILE A 61 -3.12 -3.35 3.49
C ILE A 61 -2.21 -2.85 2.38
N ALA A 62 -2.47 -1.66 1.82
CA ALA A 62 -1.64 -1.08 0.78
C ALA A 62 -0.18 -0.87 1.25
N LEU A 63 0.01 -0.42 2.49
CA LEU A 63 1.32 -0.25 3.11
C LEU A 63 2.05 -1.58 3.32
N GLN A 64 1.36 -2.62 3.81
CA GLN A 64 1.95 -3.95 3.95
C GLN A 64 2.43 -4.52 2.61
N ILE A 65 1.67 -4.27 1.54
CA ILE A 65 2.06 -4.69 0.19
C ILE A 65 3.29 -3.93 -0.28
N LEU A 66 3.35 -2.61 -0.05
CA LEU A 66 4.50 -1.79 -0.38
C LEU A 66 5.78 -2.27 0.33
N GLU A 67 5.68 -2.58 1.63
CA GLU A 67 6.78 -3.15 2.40
C GLU A 67 7.30 -4.44 1.79
N LYS A 68 6.39 -5.39 1.52
CA LYS A 68 6.75 -6.68 0.93
C LYS A 68 7.35 -6.52 -0.47
N PHE A 69 6.79 -5.62 -1.27
CA PHE A 69 7.30 -5.30 -2.60
C PHE A 69 8.72 -4.75 -2.52
N ILE A 70 8.98 -3.79 -1.65
CA ILE A 70 10.31 -3.23 -1.46
C ILE A 70 11.27 -4.31 -0.93
N SER A 71 10.91 -5.02 0.13
CA SER A 71 11.76 -6.09 0.69
C SER A 71 12.19 -7.15 -0.35
N THR A 72 11.28 -7.50 -1.28
CA THR A 72 11.55 -8.52 -2.30
C THR A 72 12.18 -7.98 -3.60
N ARG A 73 11.79 -6.79 -4.05
CA ARG A 73 12.20 -6.21 -5.34
C ARG A 73 13.28 -5.15 -5.23
N TRP A 74 13.57 -4.59 -4.05
CA TRP A 74 14.55 -3.50 -3.87
C TRP A 74 15.90 -3.79 -4.50
N LYS A 75 16.41 -5.01 -4.32
CA LYS A 75 17.70 -5.46 -4.88
C LYS A 75 17.73 -5.42 -6.41
N HIS A 76 16.58 -5.55 -7.07
CA HIS A 76 16.43 -5.56 -8.53
C HIS A 76 16.04 -4.20 -9.12
N LEU A 77 15.68 -3.21 -8.31
CA LEU A 77 15.29 -1.88 -8.78
C LEU A 77 16.51 -1.03 -9.15
N ALA A 78 16.38 -0.24 -10.22
CA ALA A 78 17.36 0.77 -10.62
C ALA A 78 17.44 1.91 -9.58
N GLN A 79 18.59 2.57 -9.50
CA GLN A 79 18.84 3.63 -8.52
C GLN A 79 17.83 4.78 -8.60
N GLU A 80 17.36 5.13 -9.80
CA GLU A 80 16.32 6.14 -9.99
C GLU A 80 14.97 5.73 -9.38
N GLN A 81 14.55 4.48 -9.56
CA GLN A 81 13.30 3.98 -8.97
C GLN A 81 13.38 3.90 -7.45
N ARG A 82 14.55 3.52 -6.92
CA ARG A 82 14.81 3.53 -5.48
C ARG A 82 14.63 4.92 -4.88
N LEU A 83 15.17 5.95 -5.53
CA LEU A 83 15.03 7.34 -5.08
C LEU A 83 13.58 7.81 -5.16
N ALA A 84 12.87 7.51 -6.25
CA ALA A 84 11.46 7.87 -6.40
C ALA A 84 10.58 7.24 -5.32
N ILE A 85 10.78 5.94 -5.03
CA ILE A 85 10.04 5.23 -3.97
C ILE A 85 10.37 5.82 -2.59
N ARG A 86 11.64 6.15 -2.32
CA ARG A 86 12.05 6.77 -1.05
C ARG A 86 11.38 8.13 -0.84
N ASP A 87 11.39 8.99 -1.86
CA ASP A 87 10.78 10.32 -1.80
C ASP A 87 9.26 10.21 -1.62
N TYR A 88 8.65 9.28 -2.35
CA TYR A 88 7.25 8.94 -2.23
C TYR A 88 6.84 8.52 -0.81
N ILE A 89 7.56 7.56 -0.20
CA ILE A 89 7.30 7.13 1.17
C ILE A 89 7.43 8.29 2.15
N GLY A 90 8.44 9.14 1.97
CA GLY A 90 8.61 10.36 2.77
C GLY A 90 7.39 11.27 2.70
N SER A 91 6.88 11.54 1.48
CA SER A 91 5.69 12.35 1.26
C SER A 91 4.42 11.74 1.88
N VAL A 92 4.26 10.42 1.77
CA VAL A 92 3.14 9.67 2.37
C VAL A 92 3.17 9.77 3.90
N ILE A 93 4.34 9.56 4.51
CA ILE A 93 4.51 9.66 5.97
C ILE A 93 4.20 11.08 6.44
N VAL A 94 4.70 12.10 5.74
CA VAL A 94 4.41 13.51 6.06
C VAL A 94 2.90 13.77 5.97
N SER A 95 2.26 13.38 4.87
CA SER A 95 0.82 13.56 4.67
C SER A 95 -0.03 12.86 5.74
N LEU A 96 0.35 11.62 6.11
CA LEU A 96 -0.32 10.86 7.16
C LEU A 96 -0.01 11.41 8.56
N SER A 97 1.17 11.96 8.79
CA SER A 97 1.55 12.60 10.05
C SER A 97 0.78 13.89 10.30
N SER A 98 0.50 14.67 9.24
CA SER A 98 -0.31 15.90 9.30
C SER A 98 -1.80 15.62 9.44
N SER A 99 -2.28 14.45 9.01
CA SER A 99 -3.66 14.05 9.22
C SER A 99 -3.88 13.68 10.70
N ASN A 100 -4.72 14.46 11.40
CA ASN A 100 -5.05 14.28 12.82
C ASN A 100 -6.02 13.10 13.07
N ILE A 101 -6.50 12.43 12.02
CA ILE A 101 -7.62 11.48 12.07
C ILE A 101 -7.18 10.01 11.99
N THR A 102 -5.95 9.74 11.54
CA THR A 102 -5.42 8.38 11.40
C THR A 102 -4.85 7.93 12.76
N MET A 103 -5.37 6.83 13.33
CA MET A 103 -5.08 6.39 14.71
C MET A 103 -3.57 6.37 14.98
N GLN A 104 -3.13 6.82 16.17
CA GLN A 104 -1.71 6.84 16.60
C GLN A 104 -0.96 5.52 16.29
N THR A 105 -1.65 4.39 16.37
CA THR A 105 -1.14 3.06 16.03
C THR A 105 -0.68 2.94 14.56
N GLU A 106 -1.39 3.54 13.61
CA GLU A 106 -1.00 3.54 12.19
C GLU A 106 0.24 4.40 11.96
N LYS A 107 0.35 5.56 12.63
CA LYS A 107 1.56 6.40 12.57
C LYS A 107 2.78 5.64 13.08
N VAL A 108 2.63 4.88 14.17
CA VAL A 108 3.70 4.03 14.70
C VAL A 108 4.05 2.90 13.72
N TYR A 109 3.03 2.27 13.11
CA TYR A 109 3.26 1.21 12.13
C TYR A 109 3.99 1.73 10.89
N LEU A 110 3.57 2.87 10.36
CA LEU A 110 4.20 3.59 9.25
C LEU A 110 5.64 3.98 9.55
N SER A 111 5.88 4.54 10.73
CA SER A 111 7.22 4.96 11.13
C SER A 111 8.14 3.75 11.31
N LYS A 112 7.63 2.65 11.87
CA LYS A 112 8.36 1.37 11.91
C LYS A 112 8.62 0.81 10.51
N LEU A 113 7.64 0.87 9.62
CA LEU A 113 7.77 0.46 8.23
C LEU A 113 8.90 1.27 7.57
N ASN A 114 8.89 2.59 7.74
CA ASN A 114 9.92 3.47 7.21
C ASN A 114 11.31 3.11 7.71
N ILE A 115 11.46 2.77 8.99
CA ILE A 115 12.75 2.33 9.56
C ILE A 115 13.21 1.04 8.88
N VAL A 116 12.33 0.03 8.78
CA VAL A 116 12.63 -1.24 8.10
C VAL A 116 12.99 -0.99 6.64
N LEU A 117 12.27 -0.10 5.97
CA LEU A 117 12.52 0.26 4.59
C LEU A 117 13.89 0.92 4.44
N VAL A 118 14.21 1.94 5.24
CA VAL A 118 15.53 2.61 5.23
C VAL A 118 16.65 1.62 5.52
N GLU A 119 16.46 0.69 6.44
CA GLU A 119 17.46 -0.34 6.79
C GLU A 119 17.70 -1.33 5.64
N VAL A 120 16.64 -1.73 4.91
CA VAL A 120 16.75 -2.54 3.68
C VAL A 120 17.36 -1.74 2.52
N CYS A 121 17.20 -0.40 2.54
CA CYS A 121 17.72 0.51 1.53
C CYS A 121 19.17 0.94 1.73
N SER A 122 19.68 0.81 2.96
CA SER A 122 21.02 1.22 3.39
C SER A 122 22.13 0.33 2.85
#